data_AF-A0A523PR58-F1
#
_entry.id   AF-A0A523PR58-F1
#
_cell.length_a   1.000
_cell.length_b   1.000
_cell.length_c   1.000
_cell.angle_alpha   90.00
_cell.angle_beta   90.00
_cell.angle_gamma   90.00
#
_symmetry.space_group_name_H-M   'P 1'
#
loop_
_entity.id
_entity.type
_entity.pdbx_description
1 polymer ?
#
loop_
_entity_poly.entity_id
_entity_poly.type
_entity_poly.pdbx_seq_one_letter_code
_entity_poly.pdbx_strand_id
1 'polypeptide(L)'
;MAVEVESSGQIEEFLGVLKRRMWMIVLPAALSTAIGVCFSVLVPKKYVVETHVIVRNTLAGADGRAVGGGNSAREAQVAKQDIRAYKRIRGVLTKLKWPEFLPLSRDEQNDYLRKILEGVSVTLVPVPKDAGAQPVIIKFTHTDALRAKEFLEELSKRWQEEVLTRGRNAEQKAVDGLNERRGALETELEDIRDRLTELRTTYSIAPVVQQNTGKNQGPATDPLFEQIPREAVELDTLKGDIAQLETDIAAAVKRWSRMDEERAVVEETPGLEFAMQIQEHRLAVRELRQTIENKGYKQASLKRQALEQKIRNLEREIQVLEDNQTQTGSTERWVPNEAKFLLEEQIAQDKIELERLVASQVKLDKQLKEHKERAVELTEVYSRIAALESQRDDIATGLTEIRYSYELAERRLSWLLGPGGDPFEVQQPVELPTVPTEPNPVFIIAFSVFIGLALGFGLAMVLEYSKNCFRSVYDISRVMMVPVLGTINAIRTRSERRRSLLGRLLLVGSTLTIIGLMGYVTWAWRFNTHMLSDRMRDAIEDFRDYFK
;
A
#
# COMPACT_ATOMS: atom_id res chain seq x y z
N MET A 1 -106.07 27.61 -10.69
CA MET A 1 -104.97 26.84 -11.31
C MET A 1 -103.67 27.35 -10.73
N ALA A 2 -103.02 26.53 -9.90
CA ALA A 2 -101.66 26.82 -9.44
C ALA A 2 -100.74 26.73 -10.67
N VAL A 3 -100.08 27.83 -11.01
CA VAL A 3 -98.99 27.80 -11.98
C VAL A 3 -97.86 27.06 -11.28
N GLU A 4 -97.57 25.82 -11.68
CA GLU A 4 -96.32 25.17 -11.35
C GLU A 4 -95.19 26.09 -11.84
N VAL A 5 -94.57 26.78 -10.89
CA VAL A 5 -93.32 27.49 -11.14
C VAL A 5 -92.29 26.38 -11.30
N GLU A 6 -92.04 25.98 -12.54
CA GLU A 6 -90.89 25.15 -12.89
C GLU A 6 -89.67 25.78 -12.21
N SER A 7 -89.09 25.04 -11.27
CA SER A 7 -87.84 25.42 -10.64
C SER A 7 -86.78 25.41 -11.74
N SER A 8 -86.54 26.55 -12.37
CA SER A 8 -85.39 26.74 -13.25
C SER A 8 -84.18 26.19 -12.50
N GLY A 9 -83.56 25.15 -13.07
CA GLY A 9 -82.51 24.42 -12.37
C GLY A 9 -81.40 25.38 -11.95
N GLN A 10 -80.70 25.08 -10.85
CA GLN A 10 -79.58 25.91 -10.38
C GLN A 10 -78.62 26.30 -11.53
N ILE A 11 -78.42 25.39 -12.49
CA ILE A 11 -77.62 25.59 -13.71
C ILE A 11 -78.18 26.70 -14.62
N GLU A 12 -79.49 26.79 -14.81
CA GLU A 12 -80.12 27.85 -15.61
C GLU A 12 -80.02 29.21 -14.93
N GLU A 13 -80.12 29.25 -13.59
CA GLU A 13 -79.87 30.48 -12.83
C GLU A 13 -78.41 30.93 -12.98
N PHE A 14 -77.45 30.00 -12.88
CA PHE A 14 -76.03 30.28 -13.13
C PHE A 14 -75.75 30.77 -14.56
N LEU A 15 -76.33 30.13 -15.58
CA LEU A 15 -76.21 30.55 -16.98
C LEU A 15 -76.88 31.92 -17.22
N GLY A 16 -77.97 32.20 -16.52
CA GLY A 16 -78.66 33.49 -16.52
C GLY A 16 -77.77 34.61 -15.98
N VAL A 17 -77.07 34.36 -14.87
CA VAL A 17 -76.07 35.28 -14.30
C VAL A 17 -74.91 35.49 -15.28
N LEU A 18 -74.39 34.41 -15.86
CA LEU A 18 -73.30 34.45 -16.83
C LEU A 18 -73.65 35.29 -18.06
N LYS A 19 -74.86 35.13 -18.61
CA LYS A 19 -75.33 35.87 -19.78
C LYS A 19 -75.54 37.36 -19.49
N ARG A 20 -76.02 37.72 -18.29
CA ARG A 20 -76.24 39.12 -17.87
C ARG A 20 -74.95 39.87 -17.63
N ARG A 21 -73.88 39.16 -17.21
CA ARG A 21 -72.57 39.73 -16.86
C ARG A 21 -71.44 39.30 -17.79
N MET A 22 -71.76 38.72 -18.95
CA MET A 22 -70.77 38.22 -19.90
C MET A 22 -69.68 39.25 -20.24
N TRP A 23 -70.05 40.53 -20.36
CA TRP A 23 -69.11 41.63 -20.59
C TRP A 23 -68.10 41.82 -19.44
N MET A 24 -68.47 41.54 -18.19
CA MET A 24 -67.55 41.61 -17.04
C MET A 24 -66.57 40.43 -16.99
N ILE A 25 -66.83 39.37 -17.75
CA ILE A 25 -65.93 38.21 -17.87
C ILE A 25 -65.04 38.37 -19.09
N VAL A 26 -65.65 38.74 -20.23
CA VAL A 26 -64.96 38.90 -21.51
C VAL A 26 -63.95 40.06 -21.47
N LEU A 27 -64.26 41.18 -20.81
CA LEU A 27 -63.32 42.32 -20.76
C LEU A 27 -62.02 42.02 -19.98
N PRO A 28 -62.06 41.48 -18.74
CA PRO A 28 -60.84 41.04 -18.06
C PRO A 28 -60.11 39.91 -18.79
N ALA A 29 -60.84 38.98 -19.40
CA ALA A 29 -60.24 37.92 -20.22
C ALA A 29 -59.47 38.48 -21.43
N ALA A 30 -60.08 39.40 -22.18
CA ALA A 30 -59.46 40.05 -23.33
C ALA A 30 -58.25 40.91 -22.92
N LEU A 31 -58.37 41.66 -21.83
CA LEU A 31 -57.28 42.47 -21.30
C LEU A 31 -56.11 41.59 -20.84
N SER A 32 -56.37 40.55 -20.04
CA SER A 32 -55.33 39.63 -19.56
C SER A 32 -54.65 38.89 -20.71
N THR A 33 -55.41 38.48 -21.72
CA THR A 33 -54.86 37.89 -22.95
C THR A 33 -53.92 38.86 -23.66
N ALA A 34 -54.33 40.12 -23.82
CA ALA A 34 -53.48 41.15 -24.42
C ALA A 34 -52.21 41.38 -23.59
N ILE A 35 -52.29 41.37 -22.26
CA ILE A 35 -51.11 41.46 -21.37
C ILE A 35 -50.19 40.26 -21.62
N GLY A 36 -50.72 39.04 -21.69
CA GLY A 36 -49.93 37.84 -21.92
C GLY A 36 -49.25 37.81 -23.29
N VAL A 37 -49.94 38.25 -24.35
CA VAL A 37 -49.35 38.39 -25.70
C VAL A 37 -48.22 39.42 -25.69
N CYS A 38 -48.47 40.59 -25.09
CA CYS A 38 -47.46 41.65 -24.96
C CYS A 38 -46.22 41.15 -24.21
N PHE A 39 -46.43 40.52 -23.04
CA PHE A 39 -45.39 39.92 -22.23
C PHE A 39 -44.58 38.87 -23.00
N SER A 40 -45.26 37.97 -23.73
CA SER A 40 -44.59 36.91 -24.50
C SER A 40 -43.68 37.45 -25.62
N VAL A 41 -43.92 38.65 -26.12
CA VAL A 41 -43.10 39.28 -27.17
C VAL A 41 -41.99 40.14 -26.58
N LEU A 42 -42.23 40.78 -25.43
CA LEU A 42 -41.27 41.61 -24.72
C LEU A 42 -40.16 40.80 -24.06
N VAL A 43 -40.49 39.66 -23.44
CA VAL A 43 -39.52 38.79 -22.77
C VAL A 43 -38.47 38.30 -23.78
N PRO A 44 -37.16 38.42 -23.48
CA PRO A 44 -36.13 37.98 -24.39
C PRO A 44 -36.25 36.47 -24.63
N LYS A 45 -36.22 36.10 -25.90
CA LYS A 45 -36.13 34.71 -26.33
C LYS A 45 -34.79 34.13 -25.86
N LYS A 46 -34.83 32.94 -25.27
CA LYS A 46 -33.67 32.18 -24.84
C LYS A 46 -33.56 30.91 -25.68
N TYR A 47 -32.34 30.64 -26.11
CA TYR A 47 -31.96 29.46 -26.86
C TYR A 47 -31.25 28.50 -25.91
N VAL A 48 -31.71 27.25 -25.90
CA VAL A 48 -31.08 26.18 -25.14
C VAL A 48 -30.24 25.36 -26.10
N VAL A 49 -28.96 25.22 -25.78
CA VAL A 49 -28.05 24.29 -26.45
C VAL A 49 -27.69 23.15 -25.50
N GLU A 50 -27.46 21.96 -26.04
CA GLU A 50 -27.07 20.80 -25.26
C GLU A 50 -25.98 19.98 -25.95
N THR A 51 -25.19 19.26 -25.16
CA THR A 51 -24.21 18.26 -25.64
C THR A 51 -24.22 17.05 -24.73
N HIS A 52 -24.08 15.88 -25.37
CA HIS A 52 -24.09 14.59 -24.68
C HIS A 52 -22.68 13.98 -24.78
N VAL A 53 -22.03 13.85 -23.62
CA VAL A 53 -20.69 13.29 -23.51
C VAL A 53 -20.74 12.04 -22.64
N ILE A 54 -20.29 10.91 -23.16
CA ILE A 54 -20.07 9.71 -22.36
C ILE A 54 -18.68 9.78 -21.75
N VAL A 55 -18.59 9.53 -20.45
CA VAL A 55 -17.33 9.26 -19.75
C VAL A 55 -17.20 7.75 -19.57
N ARG A 56 -16.28 7.12 -20.29
CA ARG A 56 -15.96 5.69 -20.16
C ARG A 56 -14.95 5.48 -19.03
N ASN A 57 -14.96 4.31 -18.40
CA ASN A 57 -13.86 3.93 -17.52
C ASN A 57 -12.57 3.84 -18.33
N THR A 58 -11.53 4.52 -17.89
CA THR A 58 -10.18 4.30 -18.40
C THR A 58 -9.75 2.88 -18.06
N LEU A 59 -9.44 2.07 -19.08
CA LEU A 59 -9.01 0.69 -18.91
C LEU A 59 -7.59 0.68 -18.32
N ALA A 60 -7.47 0.54 -17.00
CA ALA A 60 -6.19 0.53 -16.33
C ALA A 60 -5.88 -0.83 -15.69
N GLY A 61 -5.97 -1.92 -16.45
CA GLY A 61 -5.47 -3.24 -16.03
C GLY A 61 -4.67 -3.92 -17.15
N ALA A 62 -3.50 -4.47 -16.83
CA ALA A 62 -2.63 -5.17 -17.77
C ALA A 62 -3.28 -6.38 -18.47
N ASP A 63 -4.39 -6.89 -17.93
CA ASP A 63 -5.12 -8.07 -18.43
C ASP A 63 -6.40 -7.73 -19.21
N GLY A 64 -6.61 -6.46 -19.58
CA GLY A 64 -7.88 -6.01 -20.19
C GLY A 64 -9.09 -6.06 -19.24
N ARG A 65 -8.87 -6.32 -17.95
CA ARG A 65 -9.87 -6.20 -16.89
C ARG A 65 -9.77 -4.82 -16.24
N ALA A 66 -10.92 -4.25 -15.91
CA ALA A 66 -11.03 -2.99 -15.19
C ALA A 66 -10.42 -3.12 -13.78
N VAL A 67 -9.16 -2.76 -13.60
CA VAL A 67 -8.57 -2.52 -12.27
C VAL A 67 -8.86 -1.06 -11.94
N GLY A 68 -9.94 -0.83 -11.18
CA GLY A 68 -10.47 0.50 -10.89
C GLY A 68 -11.96 0.60 -11.19
N GLY A 69 -12.77 -0.22 -10.53
CA GLY A 69 -14.23 -0.08 -10.56
C GLY A 69 -14.66 1.27 -10.00
N GLY A 70 -15.28 2.11 -10.83
CA GLY A 70 -16.04 3.30 -10.39
C GLY A 70 -15.52 4.68 -10.81
N ASN A 71 -14.45 4.79 -11.62
CA ASN A 71 -13.92 6.10 -11.99
C ASN A 71 -14.88 6.93 -12.85
N SER A 72 -15.55 6.37 -13.87
CA SER A 72 -16.50 7.14 -14.71
C SER A 72 -17.67 7.72 -13.91
N ALA A 73 -18.26 6.95 -12.99
CA ALA A 73 -19.35 7.43 -12.13
C ALA A 73 -18.86 8.52 -11.15
N ARG A 74 -17.68 8.35 -10.56
CA ARG A 74 -17.07 9.36 -9.68
C ARG A 74 -16.70 10.63 -10.46
N GLU A 75 -16.08 10.49 -11.62
CA GLU A 75 -15.68 11.59 -12.50
C GLU A 75 -16.89 12.36 -13.01
N ALA A 76 -17.98 11.68 -13.40
CA ALA A 76 -19.22 12.32 -13.80
C ALA A 76 -19.92 13.03 -12.64
N GLN A 77 -19.88 12.47 -11.43
CA GLN A 77 -20.41 13.13 -10.24
C GLN A 77 -19.63 14.41 -9.91
N VAL A 78 -18.31 14.34 -10.02
CA VAL A 78 -17.41 15.49 -9.91
C VAL A 78 -17.67 16.48 -11.05
N ALA A 79 -17.98 16.02 -12.27
CA ALA A 79 -18.27 16.87 -13.43
C ALA A 79 -19.41 17.86 -13.16
N LYS A 80 -20.43 17.48 -12.39
CA LYS A 80 -21.53 18.37 -12.00
C LYS A 80 -21.03 19.64 -11.28
N GLN A 81 -19.98 19.52 -10.48
CA GLN A 81 -19.35 20.65 -9.77
C GLN A 81 -18.24 21.28 -10.61
N ASP A 82 -17.38 20.46 -11.21
CA ASP A 82 -16.22 20.91 -11.98
C ASP A 82 -16.66 21.75 -13.19
N ILE A 83 -17.65 21.30 -13.98
CA ILE A 83 -18.13 22.02 -15.17
C ILE A 83 -18.66 23.41 -14.78
N ARG A 84 -19.29 23.51 -13.62
CA ARG A 84 -19.84 24.75 -13.06
C ARG A 84 -18.81 25.53 -12.22
N ALA A 85 -17.52 25.21 -12.31
CA ALA A 85 -16.50 25.93 -11.57
C ALA A 85 -16.29 27.34 -12.16
N TYR A 86 -16.33 28.36 -11.29
CA TYR A 86 -16.11 29.78 -11.66
C TYR A 86 -14.85 30.00 -12.50
N LYS A 87 -13.74 29.35 -12.13
CA LYS A 87 -12.45 29.48 -12.84
C LYS A 87 -12.56 28.99 -14.29
N ARG A 88 -13.30 27.91 -14.55
CA ARG A 88 -13.46 27.34 -15.89
C ARG A 88 -14.30 28.24 -16.76
N ILE A 89 -15.47 28.64 -16.28
CA ILE A 89 -16.38 29.54 -17.01
C ILE A 89 -15.69 30.86 -17.31
N ARG A 90 -15.01 31.46 -16.34
CA ARG A 90 -14.19 32.65 -16.56
C ARG A 90 -13.15 32.43 -17.67
N GLY A 91 -12.46 31.29 -17.66
CA GLY A 91 -11.50 30.93 -18.70
C GLY A 91 -12.13 30.84 -20.09
N VAL A 92 -13.34 30.30 -20.20
CA VAL A 92 -14.11 30.23 -21.45
C VAL A 92 -14.53 31.62 -21.92
N LEU A 93 -15.12 32.44 -21.04
CA LEU A 93 -15.55 33.80 -21.37
C LEU A 93 -14.40 34.70 -21.82
N THR A 94 -13.24 34.59 -21.17
CA THR A 94 -12.03 35.32 -21.57
C THR A 94 -11.51 34.85 -22.94
N LYS A 95 -11.55 33.55 -23.23
CA LYS A 95 -11.11 33.00 -24.52
C LYS A 95 -12.03 33.41 -25.67
N LEU A 96 -13.34 33.38 -25.44
CA LEU A 96 -14.36 33.84 -26.39
C LEU A 96 -14.46 35.37 -26.49
N LYS A 97 -13.74 36.11 -25.63
CA LYS A 97 -13.65 37.57 -25.61
C LYS A 97 -15.02 38.25 -25.58
N TRP A 98 -15.89 37.80 -24.68
CA TRP A 98 -17.22 38.39 -24.58
C TRP A 98 -17.15 39.88 -24.18
N PRO A 99 -17.72 40.79 -24.97
CA PRO A 99 -17.54 42.24 -24.79
C PRO A 99 -18.23 42.77 -23.53
N GLU A 100 -19.26 42.08 -23.05
CA GLU A 100 -19.97 42.38 -21.81
C GLU A 100 -19.17 41.99 -20.57
N PHE A 101 -18.22 41.06 -20.69
CA PHE A 101 -17.49 40.49 -19.56
C PHE A 101 -16.11 41.14 -19.35
N LEU A 102 -15.37 41.40 -20.43
CA LEU A 102 -13.99 41.91 -20.37
C LEU A 102 -13.81 43.28 -19.69
N PRO A 103 -14.68 44.29 -19.90
CA PRO A 103 -14.47 45.62 -19.33
C PRO A 103 -14.92 45.74 -17.87
N LEU A 104 -15.64 44.75 -17.34
CA LEU A 104 -16.18 44.76 -15.98
C LEU A 104 -15.08 44.71 -14.91
N SER A 105 -15.34 45.34 -13.76
CA SER A 105 -14.52 45.21 -12.54
C SER A 105 -14.53 43.76 -12.02
N ARG A 106 -13.61 43.38 -11.13
CA ARG A 106 -13.55 42.01 -10.57
C ARG A 106 -14.84 41.60 -9.86
N ASP A 107 -15.50 42.51 -9.15
CA ASP A 107 -16.74 42.22 -8.44
C ASP A 107 -17.91 42.06 -9.40
N GLU A 108 -18.02 42.97 -10.38
CA GLU A 108 -19.01 42.88 -11.46
C GLU A 108 -18.83 41.62 -12.32
N GLN A 109 -17.58 41.21 -12.57
CA GLN A 109 -17.27 39.94 -13.25
C GLN A 109 -17.80 38.75 -12.45
N ASN A 110 -17.69 38.76 -11.11
CA ASN A 110 -18.20 37.67 -10.27
C ASN A 110 -19.73 37.60 -10.32
N ASP A 111 -20.40 38.74 -10.32
CA ASP A 111 -21.87 38.80 -10.45
C ASP A 111 -22.32 38.35 -11.84
N TYR A 112 -21.61 38.74 -12.90
CA TYR A 112 -21.87 38.24 -14.25
C TYR A 112 -21.68 36.72 -14.33
N LEU A 113 -20.62 36.18 -13.73
CA LEU A 113 -20.38 34.74 -13.68
C LEU A 113 -21.50 33.98 -12.96
N ARG A 114 -22.07 34.55 -11.89
CA ARG A 114 -23.23 33.98 -11.19
C ARG A 114 -24.44 33.87 -12.11
N LYS A 115 -24.77 34.93 -12.86
CA LYS A 115 -25.88 34.93 -13.83
C LYS A 115 -25.66 33.88 -14.93
N ILE A 116 -24.46 33.80 -15.49
CA ILE A 116 -24.12 32.78 -16.50
C ILE A 116 -24.24 31.36 -15.92
N LEU A 117 -23.83 31.16 -14.66
CA LEU A 117 -23.90 29.87 -13.97
C LEU A 117 -25.31 29.36 -13.71
N GLU A 118 -26.29 30.26 -13.60
CA GLU A 118 -27.72 29.89 -13.51
C GLU A 118 -28.22 29.29 -14.82
N GLY A 119 -27.67 29.73 -15.96
CA GLY A 119 -27.97 29.20 -17.29
C GLY A 119 -27.27 27.88 -17.62
N VAL A 120 -26.28 27.44 -16.83
CA VAL A 120 -25.56 26.17 -17.04
C VAL A 120 -26.15 25.08 -16.14
N SER A 121 -26.70 24.04 -16.76
CA SER A 121 -27.17 22.84 -16.06
C SER A 121 -26.41 21.60 -16.51
N VAL A 122 -26.11 20.72 -15.55
CA VAL A 122 -25.43 19.44 -15.79
C VAL A 122 -26.29 18.34 -15.21
N THR A 123 -26.77 17.45 -16.07
CA THR A 123 -27.62 16.32 -15.71
C THR A 123 -26.91 15.01 -16.01
N LEU A 124 -26.93 14.10 -15.02
CA LEU A 124 -26.39 12.76 -15.14
C LEU A 124 -27.52 11.79 -15.44
N VAL A 125 -27.34 10.93 -16.44
CA VAL A 125 -28.30 9.88 -16.76
C VAL A 125 -28.06 8.70 -15.80
N PRO A 126 -29.04 8.26 -15.01
CA PRO A 126 -28.85 7.13 -14.11
C PRO A 126 -28.57 5.85 -14.91
N VAL A 127 -27.43 5.22 -14.66
CA VAL A 127 -27.01 3.95 -15.26
C VAL A 127 -26.66 2.94 -14.16
N PRO A 128 -26.73 1.61 -14.44
CA PRO A 128 -26.26 0.59 -13.52
C PRO A 128 -24.79 0.81 -13.14
N LYS A 129 -24.41 0.46 -11.90
CA LYS A 129 -23.05 0.68 -11.38
C LYS A 129 -21.95 0.01 -12.23
N ASP A 130 -22.30 -1.06 -12.95
CA ASP A 130 -21.37 -1.86 -13.76
C ASP A 130 -21.39 -1.50 -15.25
N ALA A 131 -22.11 -0.43 -15.65
CA ALA A 131 -22.24 -0.04 -17.05
C ALA A 131 -20.91 0.37 -17.71
N GLY A 132 -19.86 0.67 -16.92
CA GLY A 132 -18.54 1.04 -17.40
C GLY A 132 -18.47 2.39 -18.14
N ALA A 133 -19.60 3.09 -18.25
CA ALA A 133 -19.77 4.34 -18.96
C ALA A 133 -20.88 5.16 -18.28
N GLN A 134 -20.66 6.47 -18.16
CA GLN A 134 -21.59 7.40 -17.53
C GLN A 134 -21.89 8.57 -18.48
N PRO A 135 -23.11 8.68 -19.01
CA PRO A 135 -23.52 9.82 -19.82
C PRO A 135 -23.67 11.08 -18.98
N VAL A 136 -23.11 12.18 -19.48
CA VAL A 136 -23.18 13.53 -18.94
C VAL A 136 -23.83 14.44 -19.99
N ILE A 137 -24.96 15.04 -19.63
CA ILE A 137 -25.67 16.00 -20.48
C ILE A 137 -25.40 17.39 -19.91
N ILE A 138 -24.83 18.27 -20.73
CA ILE A 138 -24.55 19.65 -20.37
C ILE A 138 -25.47 20.53 -21.21
N LYS A 139 -26.26 21.38 -20.55
CA LYS A 139 -27.15 22.35 -21.21
C LYS A 139 -26.76 23.76 -20.85
N PHE A 140 -26.85 24.66 -21.82
CA PHE A 140 -26.64 26.09 -21.61
C PHE A 140 -27.74 26.91 -22.26
N THR A 141 -28.27 27.87 -21.50
CA THR A 141 -29.34 28.75 -21.93
C THR A 141 -28.81 30.17 -22.11
N HIS A 142 -28.98 30.75 -23.30
CA HIS A 142 -28.52 32.11 -23.59
C HIS A 142 -29.42 32.84 -24.61
N THR A 143 -29.40 34.17 -24.63
CA THR A 143 -30.25 34.99 -25.52
C THR A 143 -29.79 35.00 -26.97
N ASP A 144 -28.50 34.81 -27.20
CA ASP A 144 -27.88 34.66 -28.51
C ASP A 144 -27.51 33.19 -28.76
N ALA A 145 -28.07 32.61 -29.82
CA ALA A 145 -27.88 31.21 -30.22
C ALA A 145 -26.42 30.88 -30.59
N LEU A 146 -25.72 31.81 -31.26
CA LEU A 146 -24.33 31.57 -31.69
C LEU A 146 -23.40 31.56 -30.48
N ARG A 147 -23.53 32.56 -29.61
CA ARG A 147 -22.78 32.61 -28.34
C ARG A 147 -23.08 31.41 -27.45
N ALA A 148 -24.34 30.94 -27.42
CA ALA A 148 -24.72 29.76 -26.67
C ALA A 148 -23.92 28.53 -27.15
N LYS A 149 -23.90 28.32 -28.48
CA LYS A 149 -23.17 27.22 -29.11
C LYS A 149 -21.67 27.31 -28.80
N GLU A 150 -21.03 28.42 -29.14
CA GLU A 150 -19.58 28.59 -28.97
C GLU A 150 -19.15 28.43 -27.50
N PHE A 151 -19.96 28.94 -26.57
CA PHE A 151 -19.73 28.77 -25.14
C PHE A 151 -19.78 27.31 -24.71
N LEU A 152 -20.82 26.58 -25.08
CA LEU A 152 -20.99 25.20 -24.66
C LEU A 152 -19.95 24.27 -25.30
N GLU A 153 -19.59 24.50 -26.57
CA GLU A 153 -18.52 23.77 -27.26
C GLU A 153 -17.19 23.96 -26.54
N GLU A 154 -16.81 25.21 -26.28
CA GLU A 154 -15.54 25.52 -25.62
C GLU A 154 -15.54 25.05 -24.16
N LEU A 155 -16.65 25.16 -23.44
CA LEU A 155 -16.78 24.68 -22.06
C LEU A 155 -16.61 23.15 -21.99
N SER A 156 -17.29 22.42 -22.89
CA SER A 156 -17.20 20.96 -22.98
C SER A 156 -15.78 20.52 -23.31
N LYS A 157 -15.18 21.11 -24.36
CA LYS A 157 -13.81 20.82 -24.78
C LYS A 157 -12.80 21.06 -23.66
N ARG A 158 -12.88 22.22 -23.01
CA ARG A 158 -11.96 22.59 -21.93
C ARG A 158 -12.09 21.66 -20.73
N TRP A 159 -13.30 21.24 -20.38
CA TRP A 159 -13.50 20.26 -19.32
C TRP A 159 -12.81 18.92 -19.65
N GLN A 160 -13.00 18.41 -20.87
CA GLN A 160 -12.37 17.16 -21.32
C GLN A 160 -10.83 17.26 -21.27
N GLU A 161 -10.26 18.34 -21.82
CA GLU A 161 -8.81 18.60 -21.81
C GLU A 161 -8.25 18.71 -20.38
N GLU A 162 -8.94 19.40 -19.47
CA GLU A 162 -8.52 19.53 -18.07
C GLU A 162 -8.55 18.18 -17.34
N VAL A 163 -9.56 17.34 -17.57
CA VAL A 163 -9.64 16.00 -16.96
C VAL A 163 -8.53 15.09 -17.50
N LEU A 164 -8.31 15.06 -18.81
CA LEU A 164 -7.23 14.31 -19.45
C LEU A 164 -5.86 14.74 -18.93
N THR A 165 -5.61 16.05 -18.89
CA THR A 165 -4.33 16.60 -18.42
C THR A 165 -4.12 16.30 -16.94
N ARG A 166 -5.18 16.40 -16.11
CA ARG A 166 -5.12 16.04 -14.69
C ARG A 166 -4.79 14.56 -14.50
N GLY A 167 -5.41 13.67 -15.27
CA GLY A 167 -5.14 12.22 -15.23
C GLY A 167 -3.71 11.89 -15.66
N ARG A 168 -3.26 12.44 -16.79
CA ARG A 168 -1.88 12.28 -17.29
C ARG A 168 -0.85 12.77 -16.29
N ASN A 169 -1.06 13.96 -15.72
CA ASN A 169 -0.14 14.52 -14.72
C ASN A 169 -0.13 13.71 -13.41
N ALA A 170 -1.25 13.11 -13.02
CA ALA A 170 -1.31 12.26 -11.83
C ALA A 170 -0.53 10.95 -12.04
N GLU A 171 -0.73 10.27 -13.18
CA GLU A 171 0.02 9.05 -13.51
C GLU A 171 1.50 9.35 -13.76
N GLN A 172 1.84 10.46 -14.42
CA GLN A 172 3.24 10.90 -14.57
C GLN A 172 3.93 11.06 -13.21
N LYS A 173 3.28 11.75 -12.26
CA LYS A 173 3.81 11.89 -10.89
C LYS A 173 3.98 10.54 -10.18
N ALA A 174 3.08 9.58 -10.42
CA ALA A 174 3.21 8.24 -9.87
C ALA A 174 4.42 7.49 -10.45
N VAL A 175 4.64 7.59 -11.77
CA VAL A 175 5.82 7.04 -12.46
C VAL A 175 7.10 7.69 -11.92
N ASP A 176 7.13 9.02 -11.82
CA ASP A 176 8.29 9.77 -11.32
C ASP A 176 8.61 9.37 -9.86
N GLY A 177 7.60 9.28 -8.99
CA GLY A 177 7.78 8.88 -7.59
C GLY A 177 8.24 7.42 -7.44
N LEU A 178 7.75 6.50 -8.27
CA LEU A 178 8.23 5.11 -8.30
C LEU A 178 9.69 5.02 -8.80
N ASN A 179 10.05 5.83 -9.80
CA ASN A 179 11.42 5.92 -10.29
C ASN A 179 12.39 6.47 -9.23
N GLU A 180 11.99 7.52 -8.52
CA GLU A 180 12.76 8.09 -7.42
C GLU A 180 12.96 7.06 -6.30
N ARG A 181 11.90 6.35 -5.91
CA ARG A 181 11.99 5.30 -4.89
C ARG A 181 12.86 4.13 -5.33
N ARG A 182 12.78 3.74 -6.61
CA ARG A 182 13.68 2.73 -7.22
C ARG A 182 15.13 3.18 -7.10
N GLY A 183 15.46 4.39 -7.54
CA GLY A 183 16.83 4.92 -7.48
C GLY A 183 17.37 5.02 -6.05
N ALA A 184 16.53 5.38 -5.08
CA ALA A 184 16.90 5.40 -3.67
C ALA A 184 17.25 4.00 -3.13
N LEU A 185 16.43 2.98 -3.45
CA LEU A 185 16.71 1.60 -3.05
C LEU A 185 17.92 1.00 -3.79
N GLU A 186 18.14 1.35 -5.05
CA GLU A 186 19.33 0.94 -5.79
C GLU A 186 20.60 1.51 -5.14
N THR A 187 20.55 2.78 -4.71
CA THR A 187 21.64 3.45 -3.99
C THR A 187 21.89 2.80 -2.62
N GLU A 188 20.82 2.48 -1.88
CA GLU A 188 20.92 1.81 -0.58
C GLU A 188 21.49 0.38 -0.71
N LEU A 189 21.10 -0.33 -1.77
CA LEU A 189 21.66 -1.65 -2.09
C LEU A 189 23.15 -1.58 -2.41
N GLU A 190 23.59 -0.54 -3.10
CA GLU A 190 25.00 -0.31 -3.41
C GLU A 190 25.81 0.01 -2.15
N ASP A 191 25.33 0.89 -1.27
CA ASP A 191 25.96 1.16 0.04
C ASP A 191 26.07 -0.11 0.91
N ILE A 192 25.04 -0.96 0.92
CA ILE A 192 25.11 -2.25 1.64
C ILE A 192 26.15 -3.19 1.01
N ARG A 193 26.22 -3.26 -0.32
CA ARG A 193 27.22 -4.07 -1.03
C ARG A 193 28.64 -3.59 -0.73
N ASP A 194 28.85 -2.28 -0.68
CA ASP A 194 30.14 -1.68 -0.37
C ASP A 194 30.55 -1.99 1.08
N ARG A 195 29.64 -1.82 2.05
CA ARG A 195 29.89 -2.18 3.46
C ARG A 195 30.16 -3.67 3.65
N LEU A 196 29.43 -4.54 2.95
CA LEU A 196 29.70 -5.98 2.96
C LEU A 196 31.08 -6.30 2.40
N THR A 197 31.48 -5.61 1.33
CA THR A 197 32.81 -5.77 0.72
C THR A 197 33.90 -5.27 1.66
N GLU A 198 33.71 -4.09 2.27
CA GLU A 198 34.62 -3.52 3.26
C GLU A 198 34.83 -4.47 4.46
N LEU A 199 33.75 -4.96 5.08
CA LEU A 199 33.83 -5.90 6.19
C LEU A 199 34.55 -7.20 5.79
N ARG A 200 34.25 -7.75 4.61
CA ARG A 200 34.89 -8.98 4.14
C ARG A 200 36.37 -8.78 3.85
N THR A 201 36.76 -7.66 3.25
CA THR A 201 38.17 -7.35 2.96
C THR A 201 38.98 -7.08 4.22
N THR A 202 38.46 -6.27 5.15
CA THR A 202 39.11 -5.92 6.42
C THR A 202 39.39 -7.17 7.27
N TYR A 203 38.42 -8.08 7.35
CA TYR A 203 38.53 -9.29 8.16
C TYR A 203 38.98 -10.54 7.38
N SER A 204 39.35 -10.39 6.10
CA SER A 204 39.74 -11.49 5.21
C SER A 204 38.72 -12.65 5.18
N ILE A 205 37.43 -12.33 5.31
CA ILE A 205 36.34 -13.31 5.32
C ILE A 205 36.02 -13.65 3.86
N ALA A 206 36.16 -14.92 3.50
CA ALA A 206 35.82 -15.39 2.17
C ALA A 206 34.32 -15.19 1.88
N PRO A 207 33.92 -14.78 0.66
CA PRO A 207 32.53 -14.78 0.27
C PRO A 207 31.96 -16.19 0.43
N VAL A 208 30.84 -16.32 1.13
CA VAL A 208 30.09 -17.58 1.16
C VAL A 208 29.57 -17.83 -0.25
N VAL A 209 30.30 -18.65 -1.01
CA VAL A 209 29.78 -19.20 -2.26
C VAL A 209 28.79 -20.27 -1.84
N GLN A 210 27.49 -19.96 -1.91
CA GLN A 210 26.46 -20.99 -1.91
C GLN A 210 26.69 -21.87 -3.15
N GLN A 211 27.52 -22.90 -2.99
CA GLN A 211 27.55 -23.99 -3.93
C GLN A 211 26.17 -24.63 -3.88
N ASN A 212 25.54 -24.72 -5.05
CA ASN A 212 24.20 -25.26 -5.26
C ASN A 212 24.17 -26.79 -5.08
N THR A 213 24.89 -27.30 -4.09
CA THR A 213 25.04 -28.72 -3.77
C THR A 213 24.01 -29.03 -2.70
N GLY A 214 22.91 -29.64 -3.10
CA GLY A 214 21.86 -30.07 -2.18
C GLY A 214 22.43 -31.01 -1.12
N LYS A 215 22.69 -30.48 0.07
CA LYS A 215 22.74 -31.13 1.39
C LYS A 215 23.25 -30.13 2.41
N ASN A 216 22.47 -29.95 3.47
CA ASN A 216 22.75 -29.31 4.76
C ASN A 216 24.24 -29.24 5.19
N GLN A 217 25.04 -28.43 4.52
CA GLN A 217 26.28 -27.91 5.09
C GLN A 217 25.87 -26.58 5.72
N GLY A 218 25.90 -26.54 7.05
CA GLY A 218 25.74 -25.28 7.79
C GLY A 218 26.75 -24.24 7.29
N PRO A 219 26.59 -22.97 7.70
CA PRO A 219 27.51 -21.90 7.31
C PRO A 219 28.95 -22.39 7.50
N ALA A 220 29.78 -22.27 6.46
CA ALA A 220 31.19 -22.61 6.52
C ALA A 220 31.78 -21.89 7.75
N THR A 221 32.00 -22.66 8.81
CA THR A 221 32.39 -22.10 10.10
C THR A 221 33.86 -21.78 9.99
N ASP A 222 34.26 -20.58 10.40
CA ASP A 222 35.65 -20.17 10.34
C ASP A 222 36.55 -21.23 11.00
N PRO A 223 37.65 -21.69 10.35
CA PRO A 223 38.55 -22.69 10.92
C PRO A 223 39.01 -22.35 12.34
N LEU A 224 39.08 -21.05 12.69
CA LEU A 224 39.43 -20.58 14.02
C LEU A 224 38.47 -21.10 15.11
N PHE A 225 37.16 -21.18 14.83
CA PHE A 225 36.17 -21.65 15.81
C PHE A 225 36.33 -23.16 16.11
N GLU A 226 36.84 -23.94 15.16
CA GLU A 226 37.16 -25.36 15.37
C GLU A 226 38.51 -25.57 16.07
N GLN A 227 39.45 -24.62 15.92
CA GLN A 227 40.79 -24.70 16.51
C GLN A 227 40.76 -24.46 18.02
N ILE A 228 40.02 -23.46 18.50
CA ILE A 228 39.95 -23.09 19.93
C ILE A 228 39.60 -24.26 20.85
N PRO A 229 38.54 -25.07 20.61
CA PRO A 229 38.23 -26.20 21.49
C PRO A 229 39.30 -27.29 21.44
N ARG A 230 39.99 -27.48 20.30
CA ARG A 230 41.11 -28.43 20.20
C ARG A 230 42.31 -27.96 21.03
N GLU A 231 42.72 -26.71 20.86
CA GLU A 231 43.79 -26.08 21.63
C GLU A 231 43.48 -26.06 23.13
N ALA A 232 42.20 -25.86 23.50
CA ALA A 232 41.77 -25.91 24.90
C ALA A 232 41.91 -27.32 25.51
N VAL A 233 41.57 -28.37 24.76
CA VAL A 233 41.79 -29.76 25.17
C VAL A 233 43.29 -30.08 25.24
N GLU A 234 44.08 -29.65 24.26
CA GLU A 234 45.53 -29.82 24.26
C GLU A 234 46.18 -29.15 25.48
N LEU A 235 45.75 -27.94 25.84
CA LEU A 235 46.22 -27.24 27.04
C LEU A 235 45.87 -28.00 28.33
N ASP A 236 44.69 -28.60 28.39
CA ASP A 236 44.25 -29.38 29.55
C ASP A 236 45.08 -30.67 29.68
N THR A 237 45.33 -31.36 28.56
CA THR A 237 46.22 -32.53 28.54
C THR A 237 47.63 -32.17 29.00
N LEU A 238 48.17 -31.04 28.53
CA LEU A 238 49.53 -30.60 28.89
C LEU A 238 49.65 -30.25 30.37
N LYS A 239 48.60 -29.64 30.96
CA LYS A 239 48.53 -29.40 32.41
C LYS A 239 48.48 -30.70 33.20
N GLY A 240 47.74 -31.70 32.70
CA GLY A 240 47.73 -33.05 33.27
C GLY A 240 49.10 -33.71 33.26
N ASP A 241 49.80 -33.65 32.12
CA ASP A 241 51.14 -34.22 31.95
C ASP A 241 52.18 -33.53 32.86
N ILE A 242 52.12 -32.18 32.96
CA ILE A 242 52.96 -31.40 33.88
C ILE A 242 52.72 -31.84 35.33
N ALA A 243 51.45 -31.90 35.77
CA ALA A 243 51.12 -32.28 37.14
C ALA A 243 51.58 -33.71 37.44
N GLN A 244 51.44 -34.63 36.49
CA GLN A 244 51.91 -36.00 36.62
C GLN A 244 53.44 -36.05 36.76
N LEU A 245 54.17 -35.36 35.87
CA LEU A 245 55.64 -35.31 35.86
C LEU A 245 56.20 -34.62 37.12
N GLU A 246 55.57 -33.56 37.62
CA GLU A 246 55.92 -32.94 38.91
C GLU A 246 55.78 -33.95 40.07
N THR A 247 54.73 -34.76 40.03
CA THR A 247 54.48 -35.80 41.05
C THR A 247 55.54 -36.91 40.98
N ASP A 248 55.91 -37.32 39.77
CA ASP A 248 56.93 -38.35 39.51
C ASP A 248 58.34 -37.86 39.91
N ILE A 249 58.71 -36.62 39.58
CA ILE A 249 59.94 -35.98 40.04
C ILE A 249 59.97 -35.89 41.57
N ALA A 250 58.87 -35.47 42.21
CA ALA A 250 58.80 -35.38 43.66
C ALA A 250 58.97 -36.77 44.33
N ALA A 251 58.38 -37.81 43.74
CA ALA A 251 58.57 -39.19 44.20
C ALA A 251 60.01 -39.68 44.00
N ALA A 252 60.63 -39.38 42.85
CA ALA A 252 62.02 -39.72 42.54
C ALA A 252 63.01 -39.02 43.47
N VAL A 253 62.83 -37.71 43.72
CA VAL A 253 63.64 -36.94 44.68
C VAL A 253 63.52 -37.50 46.09
N LYS A 254 62.31 -37.92 46.50
CA LYS A 254 62.09 -38.58 47.81
C LYS A 254 62.74 -39.96 47.92
N ARG A 255 62.85 -40.70 46.81
CA ARG A 255 63.61 -41.97 46.77
C ARG A 255 65.10 -41.71 46.82
N TRP A 256 65.59 -40.77 46.01
CA TRP A 256 67.00 -40.36 45.97
C TRP A 256 67.53 -39.89 47.33
N SER A 257 66.75 -39.08 48.07
CA SER A 257 67.14 -38.59 49.40
C SER A 257 67.20 -39.67 50.50
N ARG A 258 66.64 -40.85 50.25
CA ARG A 258 66.67 -42.01 51.15
C ARG A 258 67.77 -43.01 50.79
N MET A 259 68.51 -42.81 49.70
CA MET A 259 69.56 -43.72 49.24
C MET A 259 70.93 -43.30 49.78
N ASP A 260 71.66 -44.26 50.33
CA ASP A 260 73.04 -44.07 50.81
C ASP A 260 74.02 -43.81 49.66
N GLU A 261 75.10 -43.07 49.94
CA GLU A 261 76.10 -42.66 48.93
C GLU A 261 76.96 -43.83 48.42
N GLU A 262 77.24 -44.81 49.28
CA GLU A 262 78.04 -45.99 48.97
C GLU A 262 77.30 -47.27 49.34
N ARG A 263 77.47 -48.31 48.52
CA ARG A 263 76.85 -49.62 48.74
C ARG A 263 77.94 -50.69 48.89
N ALA A 264 77.79 -51.55 49.90
CA ALA A 264 78.62 -52.74 50.04
C ALA A 264 78.21 -53.77 48.98
N VAL A 265 79.15 -54.13 48.11
CA VAL A 265 79.00 -55.21 47.12
C VAL A 265 79.80 -56.41 47.62
N VAL A 266 79.12 -57.56 47.76
CA VAL A 266 79.72 -58.84 48.14
C VAL A 266 79.98 -59.63 46.86
N GLU A 267 81.26 -59.81 46.51
CA GLU A 267 81.69 -60.70 45.43
C GLU A 267 81.73 -62.15 45.95
N GLU A 268 80.81 -62.99 45.49
CA GLU A 268 80.86 -64.44 45.76
C GLU A 268 81.88 -65.10 44.82
N THR A 269 82.97 -65.63 45.38
CA THR A 269 83.95 -66.44 44.64
C THR A 269 83.49 -67.91 44.57
N PRO A 270 83.86 -68.68 43.52
CA PRO A 270 83.22 -69.94 43.15
C PRO A 270 83.64 -71.12 44.06
N GLY A 271 83.26 -71.09 45.34
CA GLY A 271 83.46 -72.21 46.28
C GLY A 271 82.49 -73.37 46.03
N LEU A 272 81.33 -73.11 45.42
CA LEU A 272 80.30 -74.13 45.17
C LEU A 272 80.66 -75.09 44.01
N GLU A 273 81.41 -74.61 43.02
CA GLU A 273 81.85 -75.42 41.87
C GLU A 273 82.84 -76.51 42.27
N PHE A 274 83.79 -76.19 43.16
CA PHE A 274 84.78 -77.16 43.66
C PHE A 274 84.13 -78.28 44.49
N ALA A 275 83.07 -77.96 45.25
CA ALA A 275 82.36 -78.95 46.08
C ALA A 275 81.67 -80.05 45.24
N MET A 276 81.08 -79.70 44.10
CA MET A 276 80.43 -80.67 43.21
C MET A 276 81.46 -81.60 42.54
N GLN A 277 82.59 -81.06 42.10
CA GLN A 277 83.65 -81.83 41.45
C GLN A 277 84.29 -82.86 42.40
N ILE A 278 84.50 -82.50 43.68
CA ILE A 278 84.97 -83.43 44.71
C ILE A 278 84.00 -84.60 44.88
N GLN A 279 82.69 -84.32 44.93
CA GLN A 279 81.68 -85.34 45.12
C GLN A 279 81.62 -86.34 43.95
N GLU A 280 81.72 -85.84 42.72
CA GLU A 280 81.74 -86.65 41.50
C GLU A 280 82.96 -87.59 41.47
N HIS A 281 84.16 -87.06 41.74
CA HIS A 281 85.36 -87.88 41.79
C HIS A 281 85.31 -88.93 42.91
N ARG A 282 84.73 -88.61 44.08
CA ARG A 282 84.53 -89.57 45.18
C ARG A 282 83.59 -90.71 44.79
N LEU A 283 82.55 -90.43 44.01
CA LEU A 283 81.64 -91.45 43.46
C LEU A 283 82.37 -92.37 42.47
N ALA A 284 83.14 -91.80 41.54
CA ALA A 284 83.92 -92.55 40.57
C ALA A 284 84.95 -93.50 41.24
N VAL A 285 85.63 -93.05 42.30
CA VAL A 285 86.53 -93.91 43.10
C VAL A 285 85.77 -95.08 43.72
N ARG A 286 84.56 -94.83 44.24
CA ARG A 286 83.74 -95.86 44.90
C ARG A 286 83.28 -96.94 43.91
N GLU A 287 82.85 -96.55 42.71
CA GLU A 287 82.49 -97.49 41.65
C GLU A 287 83.68 -98.32 41.16
N LEU A 288 84.86 -97.70 41.02
CA LEU A 288 86.09 -98.40 40.65
C LEU A 288 86.51 -99.41 41.72
N ARG A 289 86.33 -99.10 43.01
CA ARG A 289 86.56 -100.05 44.11
C ARG A 289 85.56 -101.21 44.07
N GLN A 290 84.28 -100.93 43.83
CA GLN A 290 83.23 -101.94 43.75
C GLN A 290 83.41 -102.89 42.54
N THR A 291 83.92 -102.38 41.40
CA THR A 291 84.24 -103.21 40.24
C THR A 291 85.45 -104.13 40.47
N ILE A 292 86.39 -103.73 41.33
CA ILE A 292 87.49 -104.62 41.76
C ILE A 292 86.93 -105.77 42.62
N GLU A 293 85.98 -105.47 43.52
CA GLU A 293 85.40 -106.42 44.47
C GLU A 293 84.46 -107.44 43.78
N ASN A 294 83.52 -106.97 42.97
CA ASN A 294 82.51 -107.83 42.33
C ASN A 294 83.08 -108.79 41.26
N LYS A 295 84.18 -108.43 40.60
CA LYS A 295 84.78 -109.26 39.53
C LYS A 295 85.86 -110.23 40.03
N GLY A 296 86.14 -110.25 41.34
CA GLY A 296 86.99 -111.29 41.96
C GLY A 296 88.41 -111.37 41.40
N TYR A 297 89.02 -110.24 41.01
CA TYR A 297 90.36 -110.24 40.43
C TYR A 297 91.42 -110.64 41.49
N LYS A 298 92.10 -111.79 41.27
CA LYS A 298 93.24 -112.25 42.09
C LYS A 298 94.33 -111.16 42.18
N GLN A 299 94.98 -111.05 43.34
CA GLN A 299 95.90 -109.94 43.71
C GLN A 299 97.03 -109.63 42.71
N ALA A 300 97.43 -110.57 41.85
CA ALA A 300 98.52 -110.40 40.88
C ALA A 300 98.07 -110.07 39.43
N SER A 301 96.81 -109.69 39.21
CA SER A 301 96.28 -109.35 37.87
C SER A 301 96.64 -107.92 37.43
N LEU A 302 97.27 -107.78 36.26
CA LEU A 302 97.61 -106.49 35.61
C LEU A 302 96.40 -105.52 35.50
N LYS A 303 95.18 -106.04 35.33
CA LYS A 303 93.96 -105.21 35.25
C LYS A 303 93.59 -104.55 36.58
N ARG A 304 93.93 -105.17 37.72
CA ARG A 304 93.68 -104.59 39.05
C ARG A 304 94.65 -103.46 39.34
N GLN A 305 95.92 -103.62 38.99
CA GLN A 305 96.93 -102.56 39.13
C GLN A 305 96.57 -101.30 38.33
N ALA A 306 96.04 -101.45 37.11
CA ALA A 306 95.59 -100.32 36.31
C ALA A 306 94.41 -99.57 36.95
N LEU A 307 93.44 -100.30 37.53
CA LEU A 307 92.32 -99.70 38.26
C LEU A 307 92.76 -99.02 39.56
N GLU A 308 93.68 -99.63 40.30
CA GLU A 308 94.25 -99.04 41.52
C GLU A 308 95.09 -97.79 41.23
N GLN A 309 95.81 -97.73 40.09
CA GLN A 309 96.47 -96.49 39.65
C GLN A 309 95.45 -95.39 39.34
N LYS A 310 94.32 -95.74 38.71
CA LYS A 310 93.27 -94.77 38.38
C LYS A 310 92.60 -94.21 39.63
N ILE A 311 92.34 -95.07 40.63
CA ILE A 311 91.86 -94.66 41.95
C ILE A 311 92.85 -93.69 42.62
N ARG A 312 94.16 -93.99 42.61
CA ARG A 312 95.17 -93.11 43.22
C ARG A 312 95.33 -91.75 42.52
N ASN A 313 95.03 -91.67 41.22
CA ASN A 313 95.04 -90.39 40.52
C ASN A 313 93.81 -89.56 40.90
N LEU A 314 92.63 -90.17 40.91
CA LEU A 314 91.38 -89.52 41.34
C LEU A 314 91.44 -89.08 42.81
N GLU A 315 92.04 -89.87 43.70
CA GLU A 315 92.26 -89.49 45.11
C GLU A 315 93.20 -88.29 45.25
N ARG A 316 94.20 -88.13 44.36
CA ARG A 316 95.06 -86.94 44.32
C ARG A 316 94.35 -85.70 43.79
N GLU A 317 93.50 -85.85 42.77
CA GLU A 317 92.69 -84.76 42.24
C GLU A 317 91.68 -84.25 43.28
N ILE A 318 91.05 -85.17 44.03
CA ILE A 318 90.18 -84.83 45.18
C ILE A 318 90.95 -83.99 46.21
N GLN A 319 92.18 -84.40 46.57
CA GLN A 319 92.99 -83.68 47.56
C GLN A 319 93.32 -82.23 47.13
N VAL A 320 93.68 -82.03 45.86
CA VAL A 320 93.97 -80.68 45.31
C VAL A 320 92.71 -79.81 45.30
N LEU A 321 91.55 -80.39 44.98
CA LEU A 321 90.28 -79.68 45.02
C LEU A 321 89.86 -79.32 46.45
N GLU A 322 90.13 -80.19 47.44
CA GLU A 322 89.87 -79.93 48.87
C GLU A 322 90.77 -78.82 49.44
N ASP A 323 92.05 -78.78 49.04
CA ASP A 323 92.99 -77.72 49.45
C ASP A 323 92.60 -76.35 48.87
N ASN A 324 92.04 -76.32 47.65
CA ASN A 324 91.52 -75.08 47.06
C ASN A 324 90.19 -74.62 47.69
N GLN A 325 89.39 -75.55 48.22
CA GLN A 325 88.12 -75.23 48.91
C GLN A 325 88.34 -74.55 50.28
N THR A 326 89.51 -74.71 50.90
CA THR A 326 89.79 -74.16 52.23
C THR A 326 90.30 -72.72 52.23
N GLN A 327 90.57 -72.13 51.07
CA GLN A 327 91.00 -70.72 50.92
C GLN A 327 89.88 -69.78 50.42
N THR A 328 88.62 -70.02 50.81
CA THR A 328 87.51 -69.13 50.44
C THR A 328 87.16 -68.17 51.59
N GLY A 329 87.32 -66.87 51.37
CA GLY A 329 86.88 -65.80 52.25
C GLY A 329 86.18 -64.70 51.47
N SER A 330 85.08 -64.17 52.02
CA SER A 330 84.33 -63.04 51.47
C SER A 330 85.04 -61.72 51.76
N THR A 331 85.20 -60.87 50.75
CA THR A 331 85.72 -59.50 50.93
C THR A 331 84.64 -58.50 50.55
N GLU A 332 84.25 -57.61 51.46
CA GLU A 332 83.28 -56.54 51.18
C GLU A 332 83.99 -55.35 50.53
N ARG A 333 83.53 -54.92 49.35
CA ARG A 333 84.03 -53.72 48.67
C ARG A 333 82.95 -52.64 48.63
N TRP A 334 83.28 -51.45 49.15
CA TRP A 334 82.41 -50.27 49.09
C TRP A 334 82.56 -49.60 47.72
N VAL A 335 81.46 -49.49 46.99
CA VAL A 335 81.41 -48.92 45.63
C VAL A 335 80.35 -47.81 45.61
N PRO A 336 80.59 -46.69 44.89
CA PRO A 336 79.58 -45.65 44.68
C PRO A 336 78.26 -46.24 44.18
N ASN A 337 77.14 -45.76 44.74
CA ASN A 337 75.82 -46.30 44.45
C ASN A 337 75.35 -45.91 43.03
N GLU A 338 75.61 -46.76 42.04
CA GLU A 338 75.23 -46.58 40.64
C GLU A 338 73.74 -46.28 40.45
N ALA A 339 72.88 -46.93 41.24
CA ALA A 339 71.43 -46.70 41.19
C ALA A 339 71.02 -45.29 41.65
N LYS A 340 71.78 -44.67 42.56
CA LYS A 340 71.55 -43.30 43.01
C LYS A 340 71.97 -42.29 41.93
N PHE A 341 73.08 -42.53 41.25
CA PHE A 341 73.55 -41.69 40.14
C PHE A 341 72.61 -41.74 38.93
N LEU A 342 72.16 -42.93 38.51
CA LEU A 342 71.20 -43.08 37.42
C LEU A 342 69.86 -42.39 37.73
N LEU A 343 69.42 -42.44 38.99
CA LEU A 343 68.21 -41.75 39.44
C LEU A 343 68.40 -40.22 39.44
N GLU A 344 69.60 -39.72 39.75
CA GLU A 344 69.93 -38.29 39.67
C GLU A 344 69.92 -37.79 38.22
N GLU A 345 70.49 -38.56 37.28
CA GLU A 345 70.41 -38.27 35.85
C GLU A 345 68.96 -38.28 35.35
N GLN A 346 68.15 -39.25 35.78
CA GLN A 346 66.74 -39.30 35.44
C GLN A 346 65.97 -38.08 35.96
N ILE A 347 66.20 -37.68 37.23
CA ILE A 347 65.59 -36.46 37.80
C ILE A 347 66.00 -35.21 36.99
N ALA A 348 67.25 -35.13 36.53
CA ALA A 348 67.71 -34.02 35.71
C ALA A 348 67.03 -34.00 34.33
N GLN A 349 66.87 -35.16 33.68
CA GLN A 349 66.15 -35.29 32.41
C GLN A 349 64.66 -34.93 32.56
N ASP A 350 63.99 -35.46 33.59
CA ASP A 350 62.57 -35.18 33.86
C ASP A 350 62.35 -33.69 34.16
N LYS A 351 63.28 -33.02 34.85
CA LYS A 351 63.23 -31.56 35.07
C LYS A 351 63.34 -30.76 33.78
N ILE A 352 64.21 -31.18 32.85
CA ILE A 352 64.33 -30.52 31.54
C ILE A 352 63.04 -30.70 30.73
N GLU A 353 62.45 -31.90 30.74
CA GLU A 353 61.17 -32.14 30.08
C GLU A 353 60.03 -31.36 30.74
N LEU A 354 60.03 -31.22 32.07
CA LEU A 354 59.09 -30.37 32.80
C LEU A 354 59.20 -28.91 32.35
N GLU A 355 60.42 -28.34 32.28
CA GLU A 355 60.63 -26.98 31.79
C GLU A 355 60.13 -26.80 30.35
N ARG A 356 60.35 -27.80 29.48
CA ARG A 356 59.87 -27.81 28.11
C ARG A 356 58.34 -27.85 28.02
N LEU A 357 57.68 -28.68 28.83
CA LEU A 357 56.22 -28.77 28.89
C LEU A 357 55.64 -27.46 29.43
N VAL A 358 56.18 -26.91 30.52
CA VAL A 358 55.75 -25.61 31.07
C VAL A 358 55.90 -24.49 30.04
N ALA A 359 57.01 -24.44 29.30
CA ALA A 359 57.19 -23.47 28.22
C ALA A 359 56.16 -23.64 27.10
N SER A 360 55.82 -24.89 26.74
CA SER A 360 54.80 -25.22 25.76
C SER A 360 53.40 -24.83 26.24
N GLN A 361 53.09 -25.04 27.53
CA GLN A 361 51.83 -24.62 28.16
C GLN A 361 51.66 -23.10 28.10
N VAL A 362 52.69 -22.33 28.47
CA VAL A 362 52.65 -20.86 28.45
C VAL A 362 52.44 -20.34 27.03
N LYS A 363 53.13 -20.95 26.06
CA LYS A 363 52.97 -20.61 24.64
C LYS A 363 51.53 -20.89 24.17
N LEU A 364 51.01 -22.09 24.44
CA LEU A 364 49.67 -22.48 24.03
C LEU A 364 48.57 -21.66 24.73
N ASP A 365 48.73 -21.35 26.03
CA ASP A 365 47.80 -20.48 26.77
C ASP A 365 47.73 -19.07 26.17
N LYS A 366 48.88 -18.51 25.77
CA LYS A 366 48.94 -17.23 25.08
C LYS A 366 48.24 -17.28 23.73
N GLN A 367 48.51 -18.31 22.92
CA GLN A 367 47.85 -18.49 21.62
C GLN A 367 46.34 -18.64 21.77
N LEU A 368 45.88 -19.45 22.73
CA LEU A 368 44.47 -19.67 23.01
C LEU A 368 43.75 -18.38 23.43
N LYS A 369 44.41 -17.51 24.22
CA LYS A 369 43.86 -16.18 24.56
C LYS A 369 43.71 -15.29 23.33
N GLU A 370 44.76 -15.17 22.51
CA GLU A 370 44.73 -14.37 21.28
C GLU A 370 43.70 -14.90 20.26
N HIS A 371 43.54 -16.22 20.17
CA HIS A 371 42.53 -16.85 19.30
C HIS A 371 41.12 -16.65 19.84
N LYS A 372 40.90 -16.74 21.16
CA LYS A 372 39.60 -16.43 21.79
C LYS A 372 39.19 -14.98 21.60
N GLU A 373 40.10 -14.03 21.78
CA GLU A 373 39.82 -12.60 21.55
C GLU A 373 39.42 -12.35 20.10
N ARG A 374 40.19 -12.88 19.13
CA ARG A 374 39.84 -12.82 17.71
C ARG A 374 38.51 -13.50 17.38
N ALA A 375 38.18 -14.61 18.03
CA ALA A 375 36.91 -15.30 17.80
C ALA A 375 35.71 -14.48 18.30
N VAL A 376 35.85 -13.74 19.40
CA VAL A 376 34.80 -12.81 19.87
C VAL A 376 34.58 -11.70 18.85
N GLU A 377 35.65 -11.08 18.35
CA GLU A 377 35.58 -10.04 17.32
C GLU A 377 34.95 -10.58 16.03
N LEU A 378 35.41 -11.74 15.53
CA LEU A 378 34.86 -12.37 14.34
C LEU A 378 33.38 -12.74 14.50
N THR A 379 32.96 -13.19 15.69
CA THR A 379 31.53 -13.50 15.96
C THR A 379 30.66 -12.26 15.77
N GLU A 380 31.11 -11.10 16.27
CA GLU A 380 30.42 -9.83 16.08
C GLU A 380 30.37 -9.44 14.59
N VAL A 381 31.48 -9.58 13.87
CA VAL A 381 31.56 -9.29 12.43
C VAL A 381 30.62 -10.21 11.63
N TYR A 382 30.59 -11.52 11.89
CA TYR A 382 29.67 -12.45 11.23
C TYR A 382 28.21 -12.08 11.48
N SER A 383 27.86 -11.65 12.69
CA SER A 383 26.50 -11.18 13.00
C SER A 383 26.14 -9.91 12.22
N ARG A 384 27.09 -8.99 12.04
CA ARG A 384 26.94 -7.76 11.26
C ARG A 384 26.74 -8.07 9.78
N ILE A 385 27.54 -9.00 9.25
CA ILE A 385 27.44 -9.47 7.87
C ILE A 385 26.08 -10.11 7.63
N ALA A 386 25.63 -11.01 8.51
CA ALA A 386 24.33 -11.65 8.39
C ALA A 386 23.17 -10.64 8.40
N ALA A 387 23.24 -9.61 9.25
CA ALA A 387 22.25 -8.53 9.28
C ALA A 387 22.23 -7.73 7.96
N LEU A 388 23.40 -7.38 7.42
CA LEU A 388 23.52 -6.67 6.14
C LEU A 388 23.07 -7.54 4.95
N GLU A 389 23.33 -8.84 4.98
CA GLU A 389 22.85 -9.78 3.95
C GLU A 389 21.32 -9.90 3.97
N SER A 390 20.71 -9.98 5.16
CA SER A 390 19.25 -9.93 5.30
C SER A 390 18.67 -8.63 4.73
N GLN A 391 19.27 -7.48 5.08
CA GLN A 391 18.83 -6.17 4.56
C GLN A 391 18.95 -6.08 3.03
N ARG A 392 20.05 -6.60 2.47
CA ARG A 392 20.25 -6.70 1.03
C ARG A 392 19.12 -7.49 0.37
N ASP A 393 18.73 -8.62 0.94
CA ASP A 393 17.71 -9.49 0.37
C ASP A 393 16.30 -8.87 0.49
N ASP A 394 16.02 -8.17 1.59
CA ASP A 394 14.79 -7.40 1.79
C ASP A 394 14.68 -6.28 0.73
N ILE A 395 15.76 -5.51 0.52
CA ILE A 395 15.81 -4.45 -0.49
C ILE A 395 15.71 -5.02 -1.90
N ALA A 396 16.37 -6.14 -2.20
CA ALA A 396 16.28 -6.81 -3.49
C ALA A 396 14.85 -7.27 -3.81
N THR A 397 14.14 -7.77 -2.80
CA THR A 397 12.72 -8.12 -2.91
C THR A 397 11.86 -6.89 -3.16
N GLY A 398 12.07 -5.82 -2.38
CA GLY A 398 11.37 -4.54 -2.56
C GLY A 398 11.62 -3.89 -3.93
N LEU A 399 12.84 -4.00 -4.47
CA LEU A 399 13.18 -3.53 -5.81
C LEU A 399 12.42 -4.29 -6.90
N THR A 400 12.18 -5.58 -6.70
CA THR A 400 11.41 -6.41 -7.65
C THR A 400 9.95 -5.95 -7.69
N GLU A 401 9.35 -5.68 -6.53
CA GLU A 401 7.99 -5.16 -6.41
C GLU A 401 7.87 -3.75 -7.01
N ILE A 402 8.82 -2.86 -6.71
CA ILE A 402 8.84 -1.50 -7.27
C ILE A 402 9.05 -1.52 -8.77
N ARG A 403 9.90 -2.40 -9.30
CA ARG A 403 10.07 -2.56 -10.75
C ARG A 403 8.77 -2.97 -11.42
N TYR A 404 8.07 -3.96 -10.88
CA TYR A 404 6.78 -4.39 -11.42
C TYR A 404 5.73 -3.27 -11.40
N SER A 405 5.61 -2.56 -10.28
CA SER A 405 4.68 -1.44 -10.16
C SER A 405 5.04 -0.24 -11.06
N TYR A 406 6.34 0.04 -11.25
CA TYR A 406 6.85 1.04 -12.18
C TYR A 406 6.47 0.71 -13.63
N GLU A 407 6.76 -0.52 -14.07
CA GLU A 407 6.40 -0.97 -15.43
C GLU A 407 4.88 -0.89 -15.66
N LEU A 408 4.08 -1.25 -14.66
CA LEU A 408 2.63 -1.14 -14.75
C LEU A 408 2.15 0.32 -14.83
N ALA A 409 2.79 1.24 -14.08
CA ALA A 409 2.48 2.67 -14.13
C ALA A 409 2.89 3.29 -15.49
N GLU A 410 4.05 2.91 -16.03
CA GLU A 410 4.53 3.36 -17.33
C GLU A 410 3.63 2.87 -18.49
N ARG A 411 3.15 1.63 -18.42
CA ARG A 411 2.15 1.09 -19.35
C ARG A 411 0.83 1.87 -19.28
N ARG A 412 0.38 2.25 -18.09
CA ARG A 412 -0.83 3.07 -17.92
C ARG A 412 -0.65 4.48 -18.49
N LEU A 413 0.50 5.10 -18.22
CA LEU A 413 0.83 6.42 -18.75
C LEU A 413 0.90 6.42 -20.29
N SER A 414 1.60 5.44 -20.88
CA SER A 414 1.69 5.31 -22.34
C SER A 414 0.33 5.05 -22.98
N TRP A 415 -0.55 4.28 -22.33
CA TRP A 415 -1.94 4.12 -22.76
C TRP A 415 -2.74 5.44 -22.73
N LEU A 416 -2.61 6.24 -21.66
CA LEU A 416 -3.26 7.57 -21.53
C LEU A 416 -2.75 8.62 -22.54
N LEU A 417 -1.50 8.48 -22.98
CA LEU A 417 -0.91 9.32 -24.02
C LEU A 417 -1.30 8.86 -25.44
N GLY A 418 -1.67 7.59 -25.60
CA GLY A 418 -2.09 7.00 -26.86
C GLY A 418 -3.54 7.33 -27.25
N PRO A 419 -3.97 6.93 -28.47
CA PRO A 419 -5.32 7.18 -28.98
C PRO A 419 -6.44 6.53 -28.17
N GLY A 420 -6.14 5.43 -27.47
CA GLY A 420 -7.11 4.72 -26.62
C GLY A 420 -7.28 5.31 -25.23
N GLY A 421 -6.44 6.29 -24.86
CA GLY A 421 -6.42 6.90 -23.53
C GLY A 421 -7.49 7.96 -23.29
N ASP A 422 -8.26 8.33 -24.32
CA ASP A 422 -9.35 9.28 -24.21
C ASP A 422 -10.64 8.58 -23.71
N PRO A 423 -11.11 8.85 -22.47
CA PRO A 423 -12.33 8.25 -21.97
C PRO A 423 -13.59 8.93 -22.51
N PHE A 424 -13.47 10.05 -23.21
CA PHE A 424 -14.62 10.84 -23.65
C PHE A 424 -15.10 10.39 -25.03
N GLU A 425 -16.41 10.21 -25.14
CA GLU A 425 -17.08 10.02 -26.42
C GLU A 425 -18.23 10.99 -26.54
N VAL A 426 -18.14 11.90 -27.50
CA VAL A 426 -19.19 12.88 -27.78
C VAL A 426 -20.26 12.22 -28.63
N GLN A 427 -21.40 11.87 -28.02
CA GLN A 427 -22.54 11.29 -28.73
C GLN A 427 -23.30 12.33 -29.53
N GLN A 428 -23.48 13.51 -28.94
CA GLN A 428 -24.21 14.61 -29.55
C GLN A 428 -23.37 15.89 -29.47
N PRO A 429 -22.84 16.39 -30.60
CA PRO A 429 -22.15 17.66 -30.64
C PRO A 429 -23.14 18.81 -30.41
N VAL A 430 -22.63 20.00 -30.12
CA VAL A 430 -23.46 21.18 -29.91
C VAL A 430 -23.99 21.69 -31.25
N GLU A 431 -25.30 21.67 -31.43
CA GLU A 431 -25.95 22.18 -32.63
C GLU A 431 -26.49 23.61 -32.42
N LEU A 432 -26.59 24.37 -33.52
CA LEU A 432 -27.16 25.71 -33.47
C LEU A 432 -28.69 25.60 -33.42
N PRO A 433 -29.36 26.11 -32.36
CA PRO A 433 -30.80 26.01 -32.24
C PRO A 433 -31.46 26.96 -33.23
N THR A 434 -32.37 26.44 -34.04
CA THR A 434 -33.08 27.20 -35.08
C THR A 434 -34.31 27.92 -34.55
N VAL A 435 -34.83 27.51 -33.39
CA VAL A 435 -36.04 28.05 -32.75
C VAL A 435 -35.74 28.32 -31.27
N PRO A 436 -36.21 29.44 -30.71
CA PRO A 436 -36.07 29.71 -29.27
C PRO A 436 -36.85 28.68 -28.45
N THR A 437 -36.21 28.13 -27.42
CA THR A 437 -36.77 27.09 -26.55
C THR A 437 -37.64 27.70 -25.44
N GLU A 438 -37.27 28.89 -24.95
CA GLU A 438 -37.98 29.58 -23.87
C GLU A 438 -38.14 31.09 -24.17
N PRO A 439 -39.22 31.73 -23.71
CA PRO A 439 -40.41 31.13 -23.11
C PRO A 439 -41.36 30.52 -24.16
N ASN A 440 -42.18 29.54 -23.77
CA ASN A 440 -43.21 28.99 -24.65
C ASN A 440 -44.39 29.98 -24.81
N PRO A 441 -44.56 30.62 -25.98
CA PRO A 441 -45.57 31.66 -26.15
C PRO A 441 -46.99 31.13 -26.01
N VAL A 442 -47.22 29.88 -26.43
CA VAL A 442 -48.54 29.23 -26.36
C VAL A 442 -48.95 29.04 -24.91
N PHE A 443 -48.02 28.62 -24.06
CA PHE A 443 -48.29 28.41 -22.64
C PHE A 443 -48.60 29.73 -21.92
N ILE A 444 -47.84 30.80 -22.18
CA ILE A 444 -48.09 32.12 -21.60
C ILE A 444 -49.48 32.64 -21.98
N ILE A 445 -49.86 32.53 -23.25
CA ILE A 445 -51.16 32.99 -23.74
C ILE A 445 -52.30 32.15 -23.15
N ALA A 446 -52.16 30.82 -23.10
CA ALA A 446 -53.16 29.96 -22.49
C ALA A 446 -53.37 30.28 -21.00
N PHE A 447 -52.27 30.50 -20.28
CA PHE A 447 -52.29 30.85 -18.85
C PHE A 447 -52.90 32.25 -18.62
N SER A 448 -52.60 33.23 -19.47
CA SER A 448 -53.19 34.57 -19.36
C SER A 448 -54.70 34.58 -19.65
N VAL A 449 -55.15 33.80 -20.65
CA VAL A 449 -56.60 33.59 -20.90
C VAL A 449 -57.27 32.99 -19.67
N PHE A 450 -56.67 31.96 -19.08
CA PHE A 450 -57.21 31.31 -17.88
C PHE A 450 -57.32 32.27 -16.69
N ILE A 451 -56.25 33.02 -16.39
CA ILE A 451 -56.26 34.04 -15.33
C ILE A 451 -57.34 35.09 -15.61
N GLY A 452 -57.42 35.58 -16.85
CA GLY A 452 -58.41 36.58 -17.23
C GLY A 452 -59.84 36.10 -17.09
N LEU A 453 -60.14 34.85 -17.45
CA LEU A 453 -61.44 34.23 -17.23
C LEU A 453 -61.74 34.03 -15.75
N ALA A 454 -60.77 33.57 -14.95
CA ALA A 454 -60.92 33.37 -13.51
C ALA A 454 -61.19 34.69 -12.78
N LEU A 455 -60.43 35.75 -13.11
CA LEU A 455 -60.64 37.10 -12.59
C LEU A 455 -61.99 37.67 -13.02
N GLY A 456 -62.35 37.50 -14.29
CA GLY A 456 -63.63 37.94 -14.83
C GLY A 456 -64.81 37.25 -14.14
N PHE A 457 -64.72 35.93 -13.96
CA PHE A 457 -65.73 35.14 -13.26
C PHE A 457 -65.81 35.53 -11.78
N GLY A 458 -64.66 35.67 -11.10
CA GLY A 458 -64.59 36.12 -9.72
C GLY A 458 -65.23 37.49 -9.52
N LEU A 459 -64.93 38.46 -10.40
CA LEU A 459 -65.54 39.79 -10.37
C LEU A 459 -67.05 39.74 -10.63
N ALA A 460 -67.48 38.91 -11.59
CA ALA A 460 -68.89 38.72 -11.87
C ALA A 460 -69.63 38.14 -10.66
N MET A 461 -69.04 37.14 -9.98
CA MET A 461 -69.56 36.55 -8.75
C MET A 461 -69.60 37.58 -7.62
N VAL A 462 -68.51 38.27 -7.30
CA VAL A 462 -68.47 39.27 -6.23
C VAL A 462 -69.53 40.36 -6.45
N LEU A 463 -69.67 40.88 -7.67
CA LEU A 463 -70.67 41.91 -7.97
C LEU A 463 -72.11 41.38 -8.04
N GLU A 464 -72.30 40.08 -8.28
CA GLU A 464 -73.61 39.44 -8.16
C GLU A 464 -73.95 39.26 -6.68
N TYR A 465 -73.06 38.65 -5.90
CA TYR A 465 -73.25 38.35 -4.49
C TYR A 465 -73.23 39.56 -3.56
N SER A 466 -72.57 40.66 -3.93
CA SER A 466 -72.52 41.90 -3.15
C SER A 466 -73.86 42.65 -3.08
N LYS A 467 -74.82 42.34 -3.97
CA LYS A 467 -76.15 42.95 -3.92
C LYS A 467 -77.07 42.13 -3.02
N ASN A 468 -77.49 42.73 -1.92
CA ASN A 468 -78.55 42.20 -1.03
C ASN A 468 -79.92 42.38 -1.70
N CYS A 469 -80.25 41.51 -2.65
CA CYS A 469 -81.56 41.45 -3.29
C CYS A 469 -81.95 39.98 -3.48
N PHE A 470 -83.23 39.67 -3.29
CA PHE A 470 -83.77 38.36 -3.65
C PHE A 470 -83.71 38.19 -5.17
N ARG A 471 -83.16 37.07 -5.66
CA ARG A 471 -82.82 36.89 -7.09
C ARG A 471 -83.82 35.99 -7.81
N SER A 472 -84.34 35.00 -7.10
CA SER A 472 -85.34 34.08 -7.62
C SER A 472 -86.68 34.25 -6.93
N VAL A 473 -87.76 33.91 -7.63
CA VAL A 473 -89.11 33.77 -7.03
C VAL A 473 -89.06 32.77 -5.88
N TYR A 474 -88.21 31.75 -6.06
CA TYR A 474 -87.95 30.72 -5.08
C TYR A 474 -87.34 31.28 -3.77
N ASP A 475 -86.33 32.16 -3.87
CA ASP A 475 -85.69 32.79 -2.70
C ASP A 475 -86.68 33.62 -1.87
N ILE A 476 -87.59 34.34 -2.54
CA ILE A 476 -88.63 35.15 -1.88
C ILE A 476 -89.66 34.22 -1.21
N SER A 477 -90.10 33.18 -1.92
CA SER A 477 -91.12 32.25 -1.41
C SER A 477 -90.69 31.49 -0.15
N ARG A 478 -89.37 31.30 0.06
CA ARG A 478 -88.83 30.65 1.26
C ARG A 478 -88.82 31.56 2.49
N VAL A 479 -88.73 32.87 2.30
CA VAL A 479 -88.62 33.84 3.39
C VAL A 479 -89.98 34.46 3.74
N MET A 480 -90.88 34.56 2.76
CA MET A 480 -92.19 35.17 2.92
C MET A 480 -93.22 34.13 3.40
N MET A 481 -94.05 34.50 4.37
CA MET A 481 -95.14 33.65 4.88
C MET A 481 -96.36 33.55 3.95
N VAL A 482 -96.32 34.25 2.80
CA VAL A 482 -97.42 34.32 1.83
C VAL A 482 -96.96 33.84 0.45
N PRO A 483 -97.83 33.17 -0.33
CA PRO A 483 -97.47 32.68 -1.65
C PRO A 483 -97.20 33.85 -2.61
N VAL A 484 -96.09 33.75 -3.36
CA VAL A 484 -95.73 34.74 -4.37
C VAL A 484 -96.62 34.53 -5.60
N LEU A 485 -97.52 35.48 -5.88
CA LEU A 485 -98.49 35.39 -6.98
C LEU A 485 -97.88 35.67 -8.37
N GLY A 486 -96.72 36.31 -8.41
CA GLY A 486 -96.02 36.63 -9.65
C GLY A 486 -94.89 37.63 -9.44
N THR A 487 -94.09 37.86 -10.49
CA THR A 487 -93.04 38.88 -10.50
C THR A 487 -93.34 39.97 -11.50
N ILE A 488 -93.03 41.21 -11.13
CA ILE A 488 -93.00 42.33 -12.06
C ILE A 488 -91.54 42.60 -12.37
N ASN A 489 -91.15 42.45 -13.62
CA ASN A 489 -89.81 42.82 -14.06
C ASN A 489 -89.61 44.33 -13.90
N ALA A 490 -88.44 44.72 -13.41
CA ALA A 490 -88.11 46.14 -13.25
C ALA A 490 -88.25 46.90 -14.58
N ILE A 491 -89.18 47.87 -14.61
CA ILE A 491 -89.41 48.73 -15.77
C ILE A 491 -88.31 49.79 -15.77
N ARG A 492 -87.32 49.64 -16.65
CA ARG A 492 -86.22 50.61 -16.77
C ARG A 492 -86.67 51.86 -17.51
N THR A 493 -86.44 53.02 -16.91
CA THR A 493 -86.70 54.30 -17.57
C THR A 493 -85.72 54.55 -18.73
N ARG A 494 -86.10 55.39 -19.71
CA ARG A 494 -85.21 55.77 -20.83
C ARG A 494 -83.89 56.37 -20.32
N SER A 495 -83.93 57.15 -19.23
CA SER A 495 -82.76 57.76 -18.60
C SER A 495 -81.80 56.75 -17.95
N GLU A 496 -82.32 55.74 -17.24
CA GLU A 496 -81.52 54.65 -16.64
C GLU A 496 -80.91 53.73 -17.70
N ARG A 497 -81.66 53.45 -18.78
CA ARG A 497 -81.15 52.70 -19.93
C ARG A 497 -80.01 53.46 -20.59
N ARG A 498 -80.13 54.78 -20.80
CA ARG A 498 -79.06 55.61 -21.37
C ARG A 498 -77.82 55.68 -20.47
N ARG A 499 -77.99 55.87 -19.15
CA ARG A 499 -76.87 55.90 -18.19
C ARG A 499 -76.12 54.57 -18.12
N SER A 500 -76.84 53.43 -18.07
CA SER A 500 -76.22 52.10 -18.04
C SER A 500 -75.56 51.72 -19.36
N LEU A 501 -76.11 52.14 -20.51
CA LEU A 501 -75.46 51.98 -21.81
C LEU A 501 -74.20 52.85 -21.93
N LEU A 502 -74.26 54.13 -21.52
CA LEU A 502 -73.08 55.02 -21.51
C LEU A 502 -71.97 54.47 -20.61
N GLY A 503 -72.29 54.02 -19.39
CA GLY A 503 -71.29 53.42 -18.50
C GLY A 503 -70.63 52.16 -19.10
N ARG A 504 -71.41 51.31 -19.78
CA ARG A 504 -70.87 50.14 -20.49
C ARG A 504 -70.00 50.54 -21.68
N LEU A 505 -70.44 51.51 -22.49
CA LEU A 505 -69.67 52.00 -23.63
C LEU A 505 -68.36 52.65 -23.20
N LEU A 506 -68.35 53.39 -22.09
CA LEU A 506 -67.12 53.98 -21.54
C LEU A 506 -66.14 52.89 -21.06
N LEU A 507 -66.62 51.87 -20.35
CA LEU A 507 -65.78 50.76 -19.88
C LEU A 507 -65.25 49.90 -21.04
N VAL A 508 -66.09 49.61 -22.03
CA VAL A 508 -65.66 48.90 -23.24
C VAL A 508 -64.69 49.75 -24.04
N GLY A 509 -64.96 51.05 -24.18
CA GLY A 509 -64.09 51.99 -24.87
C GLY A 509 -62.70 52.06 -24.23
N SER A 510 -62.62 52.26 -22.90
CA SER A 510 -61.34 52.36 -22.20
C SER A 510 -60.53 51.07 -22.23
N THR A 511 -61.18 49.91 -22.09
CA THR A 511 -60.50 48.60 -22.22
C THR A 511 -60.00 48.37 -23.64
N LEU A 512 -60.79 48.71 -24.65
CA LEU A 512 -60.39 48.60 -26.05
C LEU A 512 -59.21 49.53 -26.39
N THR A 513 -59.18 50.75 -25.83
CA THR A 513 -58.03 51.65 -25.99
C THR A 513 -56.76 51.11 -25.34
N ILE A 514 -56.85 50.48 -24.16
CA ILE A 514 -55.69 49.89 -23.49
C ILE A 514 -55.17 48.68 -24.29
N ILE A 515 -56.07 47.81 -24.75
CA ILE A 515 -55.71 46.67 -25.59
C ILE A 515 -55.08 47.14 -26.91
N GLY A 516 -55.64 48.18 -27.53
CA GLY A 516 -55.10 48.79 -28.75
C GLY A 516 -53.70 49.39 -28.54
N LEU A 517 -53.49 50.13 -27.45
CA LEU A 517 -52.18 50.68 -27.09
C LEU A 517 -51.16 49.56 -26.88
N MET A 518 -51.53 48.51 -26.16
CA MET A 518 -50.64 47.39 -25.86
C MET A 518 -50.34 46.56 -27.12
N GLY A 519 -51.32 46.38 -28.00
CA GLY A 519 -51.12 45.81 -29.33
C GLY A 519 -50.18 46.65 -30.19
N TYR A 520 -50.32 47.99 -30.16
CA TYR A 520 -49.41 48.91 -30.84
C TYR A 520 -47.98 48.79 -30.32
N VAL A 521 -47.78 48.80 -29.01
CA VAL A 521 -46.44 48.62 -28.39
C VAL A 521 -45.83 47.27 -28.81
N THR A 522 -46.62 46.20 -28.74
CA THR A 522 -46.18 44.84 -29.13
C THR A 522 -45.78 44.78 -30.61
N TRP A 523 -46.58 45.38 -31.49
CA TRP A 523 -46.34 45.43 -32.93
C TRP A 523 -45.12 46.30 -33.28
N ALA A 524 -45.05 47.50 -32.71
CA ALA A 524 -43.95 48.43 -32.91
C ALA A 524 -42.63 47.81 -32.44
N TRP A 525 -42.60 47.16 -31.27
CA TRP A 525 -41.42 46.46 -30.79
C TRP A 525 -40.97 45.33 -31.72
N ARG A 526 -41.92 44.54 -32.23
CA ARG A 526 -41.61 43.37 -33.06
C ARG A 526 -41.09 43.74 -34.46
N PHE A 527 -41.62 44.80 -35.07
CA PHE A 527 -41.37 45.12 -36.47
C PHE A 527 -40.62 46.45 -36.69
N ASN A 528 -40.84 47.47 -35.85
CA ASN A 528 -40.32 48.83 -36.05
C ASN A 528 -39.99 49.52 -34.72
N THR A 529 -38.86 49.16 -34.11
CA THR A 529 -38.43 49.71 -32.80
C THR A 529 -38.24 51.24 -32.80
N HIS A 530 -38.02 51.85 -33.96
CA HIS A 530 -37.88 53.30 -34.14
C HIS A 530 -39.20 54.08 -33.97
N MET A 531 -40.36 53.42 -34.03
CA MET A 531 -41.67 54.07 -33.82
C MET A 531 -42.02 54.25 -32.34
N LEU A 532 -41.26 53.63 -31.44
CA LEU A 532 -41.38 53.81 -30.00
C LEU A 532 -40.50 55.00 -29.58
N SER A 533 -40.99 55.81 -28.63
CA SER A 533 -40.19 56.88 -28.04
C SER A 533 -38.96 56.31 -27.32
N ASP A 534 -37.88 57.08 -27.26
CA ASP A 534 -36.61 56.62 -26.66
C ASP A 534 -36.82 56.15 -25.21
N ARG A 535 -37.59 56.91 -24.41
CA ARG A 535 -37.97 56.51 -23.04
C ARG A 535 -38.69 55.16 -22.96
N MET A 536 -39.56 54.85 -23.93
CA MET A 536 -40.29 53.59 -23.95
C MET A 536 -39.37 52.44 -24.37
N ARG A 537 -38.42 52.70 -25.28
CA ARG A 537 -37.40 51.71 -25.66
C ARG A 537 -36.50 51.39 -24.47
N ASP A 538 -35.98 52.39 -23.79
CA ASP A 538 -35.12 52.22 -22.61
C ASP A 538 -35.86 51.45 -21.51
N ALA A 539 -37.12 51.81 -21.22
CA ALA A 539 -37.93 51.09 -20.24
C ALA A 539 -38.18 49.61 -20.60
N ILE A 540 -38.35 49.31 -21.89
CA ILE A 540 -38.46 47.92 -22.37
C ILE A 540 -37.11 47.20 -22.25
N GLU A 541 -36.01 47.87 -22.54
CA GLU A 541 -34.66 47.29 -22.44
C GLU A 541 -34.27 47.02 -20.98
N ASP A 542 -34.51 47.95 -20.06
CA ASP A 542 -34.35 47.77 -18.61
C ASP A 542 -35.19 46.58 -18.10
N PHE A 543 -36.44 46.49 -18.56
CA PHE A 543 -37.31 45.35 -18.24
C PHE A 543 -36.72 44.03 -18.76
N ARG A 544 -36.17 44.03 -19.98
CA ARG A 544 -35.57 42.83 -20.58
C ARG A 544 -34.27 42.42 -19.89
N ASP A 545 -33.48 43.37 -19.43
CA ASP A 545 -32.22 43.11 -18.71
C ASP A 545 -32.44 42.40 -17.38
N TYR A 546 -33.62 42.54 -16.77
CA TYR A 546 -34.01 41.72 -15.62
C TYR A 546 -34.17 40.22 -15.97
N PHE A 547 -34.51 39.91 -17.22
CA PHE A 547 -34.74 38.54 -17.70
C PHE A 547 -33.55 37.96 -18.47
N LYS A 548 -32.54 38.75 -18.81
CA LYS A 548 -31.28 38.27 -19.40
C LYS A 548 -30.45 37.59 -18.32
#